data_AF-A0A182UW66-F1
#
_entry.id   AF-A0A182UW66-F1
#
_cell.length_a   1.000
_cell.length_b   1.000
_cell.length_c   1.000
_cell.angle_alpha   90.00
_cell.angle_beta   90.00
_cell.angle_gamma   90.00
#
_symmetry.space_group_name_H-M   'P 1'
#
loop_
_entity.id
_entity.type
_entity.pdbx_description
1 polymer ?
#
loop_
_entity_poly.entity_id
_entity_poly.type
_entity_poly.pdbx_seq_one_letter_code
_entity_poly.pdbx_strand_id
1 'polypeptide(L)'
;MRVEDFAILSYRTPETAIPAAGLTVEQTLAYPAEPMPTYDEPYPDGIVFNHQTAPCYTPNDTYICAADLEAYEVFRDTGLIDAVPDRTFFLGFHVIEANNSLLFSDRGTSHYATVREGFNTIGATNMISFVPPSFPLLIQPELIVDENAQFCNVSHRPAYCTDDHLCFCTHRMKVKRNDVIEIVLYDTAEVRQKFYHPFHLHGHRFIVTDSGSFPSDILTDQIAYLRNLRTVRRPNAHCPPYKDTQSIPNRGYVRIRFRADNPGFWLVHCHFEWHLADGMGLVLQIGEPDEMLKPPANFPRCGSFEPPVDTGGDAQGTNGTVARNAL
;
A
#
# COMPACT_ATOMS: atom_id res chain seq x y z
N MET A 1 -20.44 -15.79 12.51
CA MET A 1 -19.15 -16.45 12.73
C MET A 1 -18.42 -16.42 11.40
N ARG A 2 -17.46 -15.50 11.22
CA ARG A 2 -16.63 -15.47 10.01
C ARG A 2 -15.59 -16.56 10.20
N VAL A 3 -15.55 -17.50 9.26
CA VAL A 3 -14.47 -18.48 9.17
C VAL A 3 -13.34 -17.74 8.46
N GLU A 4 -12.25 -17.46 9.18
CA GLU A 4 -11.01 -17.03 8.57
C GLU A 4 -10.25 -18.30 8.19
N ASP A 5 -10.10 -18.54 6.88
CA ASP A 5 -9.34 -19.68 6.38
C ASP A 5 -7.86 -19.28 6.34
N PHE A 6 -7.03 -19.96 7.14
CA PHE A 6 -5.57 -19.79 7.10
C PHE A 6 -4.95 -20.98 6.35
N ALA A 7 -4.03 -20.70 5.44
CA ALA A 7 -3.22 -21.74 4.79
C ALA A 7 -1.88 -21.87 5.52
N ILE A 8 -1.59 -23.04 6.08
CA ILE A 8 -0.26 -23.38 6.58
C ILE A 8 0.53 -23.98 5.42
N LEU A 9 1.44 -23.18 4.85
CA LEU A 9 2.45 -23.68 3.90
C LEU A 9 3.58 -24.32 4.69
N SER A 10 3.64 -25.65 4.69
CA SER A 10 4.82 -26.39 5.16
C SER A 10 5.73 -26.71 3.98
N TYR A 11 7.02 -26.42 4.12
CA TYR A 11 8.03 -26.78 3.13
C TYR A 11 8.81 -27.98 3.66
N ARG A 12 8.90 -29.05 2.87
CA ARG A 12 9.85 -30.16 3.09
C ARG A 12 10.89 -30.10 2.00
N THR A 13 12.15 -30.35 2.33
CA THR A 13 13.21 -30.35 1.34
C THR A 13 13.23 -31.66 0.56
N PRO A 14 13.57 -31.66 -0.74
CA PRO A 14 13.60 -32.89 -1.55
C PRO A 14 14.48 -33.99 -0.96
N GLU A 15 15.54 -33.62 -0.24
CA GLU A 15 16.50 -34.58 0.33
C GLU A 15 15.92 -35.40 1.49
N THR A 16 14.83 -34.93 2.10
CA THR A 16 14.17 -35.59 3.23
C THR A 16 12.81 -36.19 2.88
N ALA A 17 12.33 -35.98 1.65
CA ALA A 17 11.00 -36.37 1.22
C ALA A 17 11.00 -37.71 0.47
N ILE A 18 10.21 -38.67 0.98
CA ILE A 18 9.98 -39.95 0.30
C ILE A 18 8.82 -39.75 -0.69
N PRO A 19 9.01 -40.03 -1.99
CA PRO A 19 7.93 -39.91 -2.97
C PRO A 19 6.81 -40.90 -2.67
N ALA A 20 5.56 -40.44 -2.80
CA ALA A 20 4.39 -41.30 -2.76
C ALA A 20 4.39 -42.27 -3.96
N ALA A 21 3.73 -43.42 -3.81
CA ALA A 21 3.72 -44.46 -4.83
C ALA A 21 3.22 -43.92 -6.19
N GLY A 22 4.09 -43.99 -7.21
CA GLY A 22 3.78 -43.53 -8.56
C GLY A 22 3.94 -42.03 -8.80
N LEU A 23 4.45 -41.26 -7.83
CA LEU A 23 4.71 -39.83 -7.95
C LEU A 23 6.21 -39.52 -7.84
N THR A 24 6.64 -38.40 -8.41
CA THR A 24 7.93 -37.79 -8.10
C THR A 24 7.91 -37.14 -6.71
N VAL A 25 9.09 -36.81 -6.17
CA VAL A 25 9.20 -36.05 -4.92
C VAL A 25 8.47 -34.71 -5.04
N GLU A 26 8.65 -34.00 -6.15
CA GLU A 26 7.97 -32.72 -6.44
C GLU A 26 6.45 -32.89 -6.50
N GLN A 27 5.94 -33.91 -7.20
CA GLN A 27 4.51 -34.19 -7.25
C GLN A 27 3.93 -34.59 -5.88
N THR A 28 4.71 -35.27 -5.05
CA THR A 28 4.31 -35.65 -3.69
C THR A 28 4.22 -34.42 -2.78
N LEU A 29 5.17 -33.50 -2.91
CA LEU A 29 5.21 -32.26 -2.13
C LEU A 29 4.17 -31.23 -2.60
N ALA A 30 3.79 -31.25 -3.88
CA ALA A 30 2.77 -30.35 -4.43
C ALA A 30 1.34 -30.66 -3.92
N TYR A 31 1.08 -31.90 -3.50
CA TYR A 31 -0.24 -32.35 -3.05
C TYR A 31 -0.12 -33.12 -1.72
N PRO A 32 0.08 -32.42 -0.59
CA PRO A 32 0.22 -33.08 0.71
C PRO A 32 -1.01 -33.92 1.04
N ALA A 33 -0.78 -35.16 1.48
CA ALA A 33 -1.82 -36.08 1.91
C ALA A 33 -2.23 -35.88 3.38
N GLU A 34 -1.55 -34.96 4.10
CA GLU A 34 -1.93 -34.63 5.46
C GLU A 34 -3.28 -33.90 5.48
N PRO A 35 -4.18 -34.27 6.41
CA PRO A 35 -5.46 -33.59 6.54
C PRO A 35 -5.22 -32.12 6.88
N MET A 36 -6.09 -31.24 6.37
CA MET A 36 -6.07 -29.84 6.78
C MET A 36 -6.22 -29.74 8.31
N PRO A 37 -5.43 -28.89 8.98
CA PRO A 37 -5.55 -28.71 10.42
C PRO A 37 -6.93 -28.23 10.80
N THR A 38 -7.40 -28.62 11.99
CA THR A 38 -8.70 -28.15 12.49
C THR A 38 -8.60 -26.71 13.02
N TYR A 39 -9.71 -25.97 13.07
CA TYR A 39 -9.73 -24.58 13.53
C TYR A 39 -9.14 -24.39 14.94
N ASP A 40 -9.33 -25.37 15.83
CA ASP A 40 -8.86 -25.33 17.21
C ASP A 40 -7.47 -25.97 17.39
N GLU A 41 -6.83 -26.41 16.30
CA GLU A 41 -5.51 -27.03 16.37
C GLU A 41 -4.45 -25.95 16.64
N PRO A 42 -3.63 -26.10 17.70
CA PRO A 42 -2.60 -25.14 17.99
C PRO A 42 -1.59 -25.10 16.83
N TYR A 43 -1.15 -23.89 16.47
CA TYR A 43 -0.08 -23.74 15.50
C TYR A 43 1.16 -24.51 15.98
N PRO A 44 1.79 -25.33 15.12
CA PRO A 44 3.01 -26.01 15.49
C PRO A 44 4.12 -25.00 15.77
N ASP A 45 4.93 -25.25 16.80
CA ASP A 45 6.15 -24.48 17.05
C ASP A 45 7.09 -24.62 15.84
N GLY A 46 7.54 -23.50 15.30
CA GLY A 46 8.34 -23.52 14.08
C GLY A 46 8.87 -22.15 13.68
N ILE A 47 9.57 -22.15 12.54
CA ILE A 47 10.06 -20.92 11.92
C ILE A 47 8.87 -20.22 11.27
N VAL A 48 8.60 -18.99 11.69
CA VAL A 48 7.50 -18.20 11.14
C VAL A 48 8.03 -17.29 10.03
N PHE A 49 7.40 -17.39 8.86
CA PHE A 49 7.72 -16.58 7.71
C PHE A 49 6.92 -15.26 7.70
N ASN A 50 7.61 -14.14 7.47
CA ASN A 50 7.08 -12.79 7.23
C ASN A 50 5.98 -12.37 8.21
N HIS A 51 6.16 -12.71 9.49
CA HIS A 51 5.22 -12.38 10.53
C HIS A 51 5.06 -10.86 10.68
N GLN A 52 3.85 -10.39 10.95
CA GLN A 52 3.54 -8.96 11.09
C GLN A 52 4.30 -8.22 12.20
N THR A 53 4.87 -8.98 13.15
CA THR A 53 5.73 -8.44 14.22
C THR A 53 7.17 -8.93 14.14
N ALA A 54 7.58 -9.50 12.99
CA ALA A 54 8.95 -9.93 12.81
C ALA A 54 9.85 -8.68 12.92
N PRO A 55 10.79 -8.64 13.88
CA PRO A 55 11.66 -7.49 14.03
C PRO A 55 12.64 -7.38 12.87
N CYS A 56 12.83 -8.49 12.14
CA CYS A 56 13.65 -8.66 10.94
C CYS A 56 14.93 -7.88 11.06
N TYR A 57 16.00 -8.50 11.56
CA TYR A 57 17.15 -7.64 11.72
C TYR A 57 17.98 -7.78 12.97
N THR A 58 17.49 -8.51 13.96
CA THR A 58 17.83 -8.24 15.37
C THR A 58 18.50 -9.43 16.03
N PRO A 59 19.32 -9.20 17.08
CA PRO A 59 19.88 -10.31 17.84
C PRO A 59 18.77 -11.26 18.31
N ASN A 60 18.95 -12.56 18.09
CA ASN A 60 18.01 -13.63 18.44
C ASN A 60 16.66 -13.62 17.69
N ASP A 61 16.54 -12.97 16.53
CA ASP A 61 15.37 -13.20 15.69
C ASP A 61 15.36 -14.64 15.15
N THR A 62 14.18 -15.25 15.12
CA THR A 62 13.93 -16.61 14.61
C THR A 62 12.96 -16.59 13.42
N TYR A 63 12.69 -15.40 12.88
CA TYR A 63 11.75 -15.19 11.78
C TYR A 63 12.50 -15.24 10.45
N ILE A 64 11.85 -15.74 9.40
CA ILE A 64 12.31 -15.53 8.02
C ILE A 64 11.58 -14.31 7.48
N CYS A 65 12.29 -13.30 7.04
CA CYS A 65 11.70 -12.07 6.51
C CYS A 65 11.51 -12.15 5.00
N ALA A 66 10.60 -11.34 4.45
CA ALA A 66 10.36 -11.34 3.01
C ALA A 66 11.62 -11.05 2.19
N ALA A 67 12.53 -10.22 2.73
CA ALA A 67 13.82 -9.91 2.10
C ALA A 67 14.81 -11.10 2.11
N ASP A 68 14.64 -12.09 2.99
CA ASP A 68 15.48 -13.30 3.04
C ASP A 68 15.12 -14.33 1.96
N LEU A 69 13.97 -14.15 1.30
CA LEU A 69 13.50 -15.12 0.31
C LEU A 69 14.32 -15.07 -0.96
N GLU A 70 14.48 -16.25 -1.55
CA GLU A 70 15.05 -16.45 -2.87
C GLU A 70 13.98 -16.94 -3.85
N ALA A 71 13.95 -16.31 -5.03
CA ALA A 71 13.14 -16.71 -6.14
C ALA A 71 13.63 -18.05 -6.68
N TYR A 72 12.69 -18.91 -7.07
CA TYR A 72 13.01 -20.10 -7.86
C TYR A 72 13.45 -19.75 -9.29
N GLU A 73 13.13 -18.55 -9.78
CA GLU A 73 13.44 -18.11 -11.13
C GLU A 73 14.96 -18.16 -11.40
N VAL A 74 15.33 -18.74 -12.55
CA VAL A 74 16.73 -18.85 -12.98
C VAL A 74 17.28 -17.50 -13.45
N PHE A 75 16.41 -16.60 -13.91
CA PHE A 75 16.82 -15.29 -14.41
C PHE A 75 16.90 -14.27 -13.27
N ARG A 76 18.12 -13.76 -13.05
CA ARG A 76 18.38 -12.67 -12.11
C ARG A 76 18.42 -11.33 -12.85
N ASP A 77 17.43 -10.46 -12.60
CA ASP A 77 17.42 -9.09 -13.14
C ASP A 77 18.43 -8.19 -12.41
N THR A 78 19.70 -8.29 -12.81
CA THR A 78 20.79 -7.44 -12.30
C THR A 78 20.51 -5.95 -12.50
N GLY A 79 19.80 -5.56 -13.57
CA GLY A 79 19.48 -4.18 -13.89
C GLY A 79 18.37 -3.57 -13.02
N LEU A 80 17.74 -4.38 -12.16
CA LEU A 80 16.83 -3.94 -11.11
C LEU A 80 17.44 -4.15 -9.72
N ILE A 81 17.99 -5.35 -9.47
CA ILE A 81 18.47 -5.77 -8.15
C ILE A 81 19.70 -4.95 -7.74
N ASP A 82 20.65 -4.75 -8.65
CA ASP A 82 21.91 -4.06 -8.34
C ASP A 82 21.89 -2.57 -8.73
N ALA A 83 20.78 -2.10 -9.29
CA ALA A 83 20.65 -0.72 -9.76
C ALA A 83 20.57 0.28 -8.59
N VAL A 84 21.18 1.45 -8.81
CA VAL A 84 20.86 2.64 -8.02
C VAL A 84 19.49 3.14 -8.49
N PRO A 85 18.51 3.32 -7.59
CA PRO A 85 17.19 3.79 -8.01
C PRO A 85 17.27 5.23 -8.54
N ASP A 86 16.55 5.49 -9.63
CA ASP A 86 16.43 6.83 -10.21
C ASP A 86 15.64 7.76 -9.28
N ARG A 87 14.69 7.19 -8.54
CA ARG A 87 13.87 7.88 -7.54
C ARG A 87 13.65 7.01 -6.30
N THR A 88 13.73 7.63 -5.14
CA THR A 88 13.36 7.02 -3.86
C THR A 88 12.24 7.83 -3.20
N PHE A 89 11.18 7.15 -2.81
CA PHE A 89 10.05 7.74 -2.09
C PHE A 89 9.92 7.13 -0.69
N PHE A 90 9.44 7.93 0.25
CA PHE A 90 9.11 7.49 1.60
C PHE A 90 7.60 7.61 1.78
N LEU A 91 6.93 6.50 2.09
CA LEU A 91 5.49 6.45 2.29
C LEU A 91 5.20 5.94 3.69
N GLY A 92 4.81 6.87 4.56
CA GLY A 92 4.35 6.60 5.91
C GLY A 92 2.88 6.24 5.90
N PHE A 93 2.54 5.05 6.36
CA PHE A 93 1.17 4.56 6.54
C PHE A 93 0.71 4.95 7.94
N HIS A 94 -0.41 5.66 8.03
CA HIS A 94 -0.90 6.21 9.28
C HIS A 94 -2.39 5.93 9.46
N VAL A 95 -2.76 5.54 10.68
CA VAL A 95 -4.15 5.44 11.13
C VAL A 95 -4.39 6.55 12.14
N ILE A 96 -5.34 7.43 11.83
CA ILE A 96 -5.70 8.57 12.66
C ILE A 96 -6.98 8.25 13.41
N GLU A 97 -6.96 8.39 14.73
CA GLU A 97 -8.19 8.37 15.53
C GLU A 97 -8.93 9.71 15.33
N ALA A 98 -10.10 9.64 14.70
CA ALA A 98 -10.89 10.81 14.35
C ALA A 98 -11.93 11.13 15.43
N ASN A 99 -11.88 12.35 15.96
CA ASN A 99 -12.92 12.86 16.84
C ASN A 99 -14.10 13.46 16.04
N ASN A 100 -15.22 13.71 16.71
CA ASN A 100 -16.42 14.28 16.06
C ASN A 100 -16.15 15.64 15.38
N SER A 101 -15.23 16.46 15.89
CA SER A 101 -14.91 17.74 15.26
C SER A 101 -14.25 17.55 13.90
N LEU A 102 -13.44 16.50 13.71
CA LEU A 102 -12.84 16.16 12.43
C LEU A 102 -13.87 15.53 11.50
N LEU A 103 -14.63 14.54 11.99
CA LEU A 103 -15.61 13.78 11.22
C LEU A 103 -16.78 14.63 10.68
N PHE A 104 -17.21 15.64 11.45
CA PHE A 104 -18.30 16.54 11.06
C PHE A 104 -17.80 17.93 10.65
N SER A 105 -16.52 18.04 10.26
CA SER A 105 -15.98 19.29 9.72
C SER A 105 -16.40 19.49 8.27
N ASP A 106 -16.30 20.74 7.83
CA ASP A 106 -16.38 21.15 6.43
C ASP A 106 -15.18 20.68 5.58
N ARG A 107 -14.16 20.08 6.19
CA ARG A 107 -12.90 19.66 5.56
C ARG A 107 -12.98 18.29 4.89
N GLY A 108 -14.12 17.62 4.98
CA GLY A 108 -14.40 16.36 4.32
C GLY A 108 -15.27 15.47 5.18
N THR A 109 -16.49 15.20 4.74
CA THR A 109 -17.42 14.20 5.28
C THR A 109 -17.02 12.76 4.97
N SER A 110 -15.79 12.53 4.50
CA SER A 110 -15.55 11.46 3.55
C SER A 110 -14.59 10.43 4.14
N HIS A 111 -15.10 9.21 4.32
CA HIS A 111 -14.34 7.98 4.49
C HIS A 111 -13.66 7.79 5.86
N TYR A 112 -14.43 7.32 6.85
CA TYR A 112 -13.91 6.80 8.13
C TYR A 112 -14.50 5.42 8.42
N ALA A 113 -13.79 4.61 9.23
CA ALA A 113 -14.29 3.33 9.71
C ALA A 113 -14.52 3.38 11.23
N THR A 114 -15.69 2.93 11.70
CA THR A 114 -15.93 2.71 13.14
C THR A 114 -15.60 1.26 13.47
N VAL A 115 -14.46 1.03 14.12
CA VAL A 115 -13.98 -0.34 14.42
C VAL A 115 -14.66 -0.89 15.68
N ARG A 116 -14.70 -0.10 16.77
CA ARG A 116 -15.35 -0.50 18.03
C ARG A 116 -15.64 0.70 18.95
N GLU A 117 -16.82 0.76 19.56
CA GLU A 117 -17.15 1.65 20.70
C GLU A 117 -16.61 3.10 20.59
N GLY A 118 -16.85 3.76 19.45
CA GLY A 118 -16.42 5.15 19.23
C GLY A 118 -14.98 5.33 18.72
N PHE A 119 -14.26 4.22 18.50
CA PHE A 119 -12.97 4.24 17.81
C PHE A 119 -13.18 4.38 16.30
N ASN A 120 -13.19 5.64 15.84
CA ASN A 120 -13.29 6.00 14.43
C ASN A 120 -11.90 6.22 13.85
N THR A 121 -11.59 5.55 12.74
CA THR A 121 -10.30 5.64 12.08
C THR A 121 -10.40 6.30 10.72
N ILE A 122 -9.36 7.06 10.37
CA ILE A 122 -9.11 7.53 9.02
C ILE A 122 -7.71 7.07 8.61
N GLY A 123 -7.63 6.44 7.46
CA GLY A 123 -6.39 6.00 6.84
C GLY A 123 -5.73 7.13 6.07
N ALA A 124 -4.41 7.19 6.14
CA ALA A 124 -3.63 8.17 5.41
C ALA A 124 -2.29 7.60 4.97
N THR A 125 -1.77 8.14 3.86
CA THR A 125 -0.38 7.95 3.43
C THR A 125 0.30 9.30 3.37
N ASN A 126 1.37 9.49 4.16
CA ASN A 126 2.06 10.77 4.36
C ASN A 126 1.11 11.92 4.77
N MET A 127 0.22 11.66 5.73
CA MET A 127 -0.81 12.62 6.21
C MET A 127 -1.78 13.11 5.13
N ILE A 128 -1.92 12.35 4.04
CA ILE A 128 -2.93 12.57 3.00
C ILE A 128 -3.87 11.37 3.00
N SER A 129 -5.13 11.60 3.34
CA SER A 129 -6.23 10.65 3.18
C SER A 129 -6.75 10.76 1.74
N PHE A 130 -6.75 9.62 1.06
CA PHE A 130 -7.05 9.51 -0.36
C PHE A 130 -8.53 9.73 -0.65
N VAL A 131 -8.80 10.73 -1.48
CA VAL A 131 -10.12 10.92 -2.08
C VAL A 131 -10.07 10.39 -3.52
N PRO A 132 -10.90 9.40 -3.89
CA PRO A 132 -10.97 8.92 -5.26
C PRO A 132 -11.27 10.06 -6.25
N PRO A 133 -10.64 10.09 -7.43
CA PRO A 133 -10.93 11.09 -8.44
C PRO A 133 -12.37 10.94 -8.93
N SER A 134 -12.99 12.05 -9.34
CA SER A 134 -14.38 12.07 -9.84
C SER A 134 -14.57 11.45 -11.22
N PHE A 135 -13.50 10.99 -11.86
CA PHE A 135 -13.49 10.32 -13.14
C PHE A 135 -12.38 9.26 -13.20
N PRO A 136 -12.55 8.20 -14.02
CA PRO A 136 -11.53 7.17 -14.18
C PRO A 136 -10.31 7.72 -14.93
N LEU A 137 -9.18 7.89 -14.24
CA LEU A 137 -7.97 8.52 -14.76
C LEU A 137 -7.42 7.85 -16.03
N LEU A 138 -7.46 6.51 -16.09
CA LEU A 138 -6.93 5.76 -17.23
C LEU A 138 -7.86 5.79 -18.45
N ILE A 139 -9.17 5.96 -18.25
CA ILE A 139 -10.17 5.93 -19.32
C ILE A 139 -10.46 7.34 -19.86
N GLN A 140 -10.38 8.35 -19.00
CA GLN A 140 -10.68 9.75 -19.33
C GLN A 140 -9.53 10.70 -18.91
N PRO A 141 -8.28 10.45 -19.33
CA PRO A 141 -7.15 11.30 -18.95
C PRO A 141 -7.29 12.73 -19.47
N GLU A 142 -8.08 12.97 -20.51
CA GLU A 142 -8.37 14.31 -21.02
C GLU A 142 -9.14 15.21 -20.04
N LEU A 143 -9.74 14.62 -18.99
CA LEU A 143 -10.36 15.39 -17.91
C LEU A 143 -9.35 15.87 -16.86
N ILE A 144 -8.07 15.51 -17.01
CA ILE A 144 -6.96 16.11 -16.26
C ILE A 144 -6.63 17.45 -16.94
N VAL A 145 -7.27 18.52 -16.46
CA VAL A 145 -7.16 19.88 -17.02
C VAL A 145 -6.34 20.81 -16.14
N ASP A 146 -6.32 20.58 -14.83
CA ASP A 146 -5.50 21.30 -13.86
C ASP A 146 -4.99 20.31 -12.81
N GLU A 147 -3.78 19.81 -13.04
CA GLU A 147 -3.16 18.83 -12.15
C GLU A 147 -2.99 19.34 -10.71
N ASN A 148 -2.77 20.64 -10.52
CA ASN A 148 -2.53 21.24 -9.20
C ASN A 148 -3.83 21.41 -8.41
N ALA A 149 -4.96 21.54 -9.09
CA ALA A 149 -6.27 21.57 -8.48
C ALA A 149 -6.84 20.17 -8.25
N GLN A 150 -6.56 19.22 -9.14
CA GLN A 150 -7.17 17.89 -9.13
C GLN A 150 -6.38 16.86 -8.30
N PHE A 151 -5.08 17.08 -8.09
CA PHE A 151 -4.22 16.15 -7.35
C PHE A 151 -3.38 16.86 -6.30
N CYS A 152 -2.91 16.07 -5.35
CA CYS A 152 -1.99 16.53 -4.31
C CYS A 152 -0.88 15.52 -4.06
N ASN A 153 0.19 15.96 -3.43
CA ASN A 153 1.25 15.13 -2.87
C ASN A 153 1.96 15.86 -1.73
N VAL A 154 2.99 15.26 -1.18
CA VAL A 154 3.76 15.85 -0.06
C VAL A 154 4.44 17.18 -0.39
N SER A 155 4.73 17.47 -1.65
CA SER A 155 5.37 18.72 -2.10
C SER A 155 4.38 19.76 -2.59
N HIS A 156 3.15 19.35 -2.91
CA HIS A 156 2.06 20.22 -3.37
C HIS A 156 0.75 19.81 -2.70
N ARG A 157 0.44 20.48 -1.59
CA ARG A 157 -0.80 20.30 -0.85
C ARG A 157 -1.73 21.49 -1.10
N PRO A 158 -3.06 21.27 -1.17
CA PRO A 158 -4.04 22.35 -1.21
C PRO A 158 -3.86 23.32 -0.03
N ALA A 159 -4.19 24.60 -0.22
CA ALA A 159 -3.98 25.64 0.80
C ALA A 159 -4.74 25.40 2.13
N TYR A 160 -5.81 24.60 2.11
CA TYR A 160 -6.56 24.22 3.31
C TYR A 160 -5.88 23.10 4.11
N CYS A 161 -4.88 22.42 3.54
CA CYS A 161 -4.10 21.40 4.22
C CYS A 161 -2.92 22.07 4.92
N THR A 162 -2.91 22.03 6.26
CA THR A 162 -1.79 22.50 7.08
C THR A 162 -0.92 21.31 7.50
N ASP A 163 0.38 21.50 7.70
CA ASP A 163 1.32 20.39 7.91
C ASP A 163 1.07 19.59 9.21
N ASP A 164 0.41 20.20 10.19
CA ASP A 164 0.02 19.57 11.45
C ASP A 164 -1.31 18.79 11.35
N HIS A 165 -1.98 18.82 10.19
CA HIS A 165 -3.31 18.26 10.02
C HIS A 165 -3.40 17.29 8.83
N LEU A 166 -4.32 16.36 8.96
CA LEU A 166 -4.73 15.46 7.88
C LEU A 166 -5.28 16.24 6.69
N CYS A 167 -4.84 15.88 5.49
CA CYS A 167 -5.28 16.44 4.23
C CYS A 167 -6.18 15.45 3.47
N PHE A 168 -7.28 15.91 2.88
CA PHE A 168 -8.16 15.08 2.03
C PHE A 168 -8.04 15.55 0.58
N CYS A 169 -7.52 14.68 -0.29
CA CYS A 169 -7.37 14.95 -1.72
C CYS A 169 -6.97 13.69 -2.50
N THR A 170 -7.05 13.73 -3.84
CA THR A 170 -6.53 12.64 -4.67
C THR A 170 -5.00 12.65 -4.65
N HIS A 171 -4.42 11.88 -3.73
CA HIS A 171 -2.98 11.71 -3.60
C HIS A 171 -2.42 11.04 -4.85
N ARG A 172 -1.51 11.73 -5.56
CA ARG A 172 -0.87 11.24 -6.77
C ARG A 172 0.64 11.36 -6.70
N MET A 173 1.33 10.25 -6.93
CA MET A 173 2.75 10.20 -7.20
C MET A 173 2.98 10.02 -8.69
N LYS A 174 3.84 10.84 -9.30
CA LYS A 174 4.15 10.78 -10.73
C LYS A 174 5.61 10.41 -10.93
N VAL A 175 5.88 9.40 -11.76
CA VAL A 175 7.23 8.94 -12.10
C VAL A 175 7.36 8.75 -13.61
N LYS A 176 8.59 8.79 -14.13
CA LYS A 176 8.82 8.60 -15.56
C LYS A 176 8.78 7.11 -15.90
N ARG A 177 8.36 6.81 -17.13
CA ARG A 177 8.43 5.46 -17.67
C ARG A 177 9.88 4.96 -17.68
N ASN A 178 10.07 3.70 -17.30
CA ASN A 178 11.33 2.96 -17.20
C ASN A 178 12.29 3.36 -16.07
N ASP A 179 11.95 4.38 -15.25
CA ASP A 179 12.71 4.68 -14.03
C ASP A 179 12.71 3.44 -13.10
N VAL A 180 13.84 3.18 -12.46
CA VAL A 180 13.95 2.26 -11.32
C VAL A 180 13.51 3.01 -10.07
N ILE A 181 12.40 2.59 -9.48
CA ILE A 181 11.79 3.25 -8.33
C ILE A 181 12.03 2.41 -7.07
N GLU A 182 12.55 3.05 -6.02
CA GLU A 182 12.55 2.50 -4.67
C GLU A 182 11.47 3.19 -3.83
N ILE A 183 10.66 2.41 -3.14
CA ILE A 183 9.69 2.92 -2.16
C ILE A 183 10.04 2.34 -0.81
N VAL A 184 10.30 3.23 0.14
CA VAL A 184 10.45 2.91 1.56
C VAL A 184 9.10 3.11 2.22
N LEU A 185 8.42 2.00 2.45
CA LEU A 185 7.14 1.92 3.14
C LEU A 185 7.42 1.82 4.64
N TYR A 186 6.72 2.59 5.47
CA TYR A 186 6.90 2.48 6.92
C TYR A 186 5.62 2.77 7.66
N ASP A 187 5.47 2.14 8.82
CA ASP A 187 4.35 2.34 9.72
C ASP A 187 4.67 3.48 10.70
N THR A 188 3.78 4.46 10.76
CA THR A 188 3.91 5.62 11.66
C THR A 188 3.20 5.41 13.00
N ALA A 189 2.64 4.22 13.26
CA ALA A 189 1.86 3.98 14.47
C ALA A 189 2.64 4.28 15.77
N GLU A 190 1.96 4.97 16.68
CA GLU A 190 2.37 5.09 18.07
C GLU A 190 1.94 3.85 18.87
N VAL A 191 2.59 3.64 20.03
CA VAL A 191 2.59 2.42 20.88
C VAL A 191 1.22 1.77 21.14
N ARG A 192 0.10 2.49 20.98
CA ARG A 192 -1.24 2.01 21.32
C ARG A 192 -1.85 1.04 20.31
N GLN A 193 -1.38 0.98 19.07
CA GLN A 193 -1.99 0.14 18.04
C GLN A 193 -0.97 -0.79 17.38
N LYS A 194 -1.05 -2.08 17.70
CA LYS A 194 -0.21 -3.10 17.06
C LYS A 194 -0.81 -3.56 15.73
N PHE A 195 -0.95 -2.64 14.78
CA PHE A 195 -1.41 -2.95 13.43
C PHE A 195 -0.25 -3.09 12.46
N TYR A 196 -0.48 -3.87 11.40
CA TYR A 196 0.41 -3.96 10.25
C TYR A 196 -0.41 -3.59 9.02
N HIS A 197 0.28 -3.17 7.96
CA HIS A 197 -0.38 -2.70 6.75
C HIS A 197 0.08 -3.56 5.57
N PRO A 198 -0.77 -4.48 5.05
CA PRO A 198 -0.46 -5.14 3.79
C PRO A 198 -0.53 -4.11 2.67
N PHE A 199 0.63 -3.72 2.13
CA PHE A 199 0.73 -2.80 1.02
C PHE A 199 0.55 -3.56 -0.29
N HIS A 200 -0.26 -3.04 -1.21
CA HIS A 200 -0.44 -3.61 -2.54
C HIS A 200 -0.23 -2.54 -3.63
N LEU A 201 0.45 -2.92 -4.71
CA LEU A 201 0.71 -2.08 -5.89
C LEU A 201 0.09 -2.71 -7.13
N HIS A 202 -0.81 -1.98 -7.77
CA HIS A 202 -1.41 -2.41 -9.03
C HIS A 202 -0.44 -2.26 -10.20
N GLY A 203 -0.64 -3.09 -11.24
CA GLY A 203 0.06 -2.99 -12.53
C GLY A 203 1.55 -3.34 -12.50
N HIS A 204 2.13 -3.61 -11.33
CA HIS A 204 3.54 -3.95 -11.16
C HIS A 204 3.70 -5.04 -10.11
N ARG A 205 4.80 -5.78 -10.27
CA ARG A 205 5.39 -6.59 -9.22
C ARG A 205 6.73 -5.96 -8.83
N PHE A 206 7.11 -6.09 -7.57
CA PHE A 206 8.30 -5.50 -6.98
C PHE A 206 9.11 -6.55 -6.25
N ILE A 207 10.40 -6.28 -6.07
CA ILE A 207 11.28 -7.05 -5.18
C ILE A 207 11.32 -6.38 -3.82
N VAL A 208 11.43 -7.18 -2.76
CA VAL A 208 11.67 -6.66 -1.40
C VAL A 208 13.17 -6.68 -1.15
N THR A 209 13.75 -5.50 -0.93
CA THR A 209 15.20 -5.33 -0.77
C THR A 209 15.64 -5.17 0.68
N ASP A 210 14.72 -4.79 1.58
CA ASP A 210 15.00 -4.65 3.00
C ASP A 210 13.69 -4.64 3.81
N SER A 211 13.76 -5.00 5.08
CA SER A 211 12.63 -4.92 6.02
C SER A 211 13.15 -4.91 7.45
N GLY A 212 12.48 -4.21 8.36
CA GLY A 212 12.86 -4.22 9.77
C GLY A 212 11.89 -3.46 10.65
N SER A 213 12.17 -3.49 11.96
CA SER A 213 11.48 -2.66 12.95
C SER A 213 12.32 -1.45 13.36
N PHE A 214 11.64 -0.35 13.70
CA PHE A 214 12.27 0.79 14.34
C PHE A 214 12.72 0.44 15.76
N PRO A 215 13.90 0.93 16.19
CA PRO A 215 14.27 0.95 17.59
C PRO A 215 13.20 1.63 18.45
N SER A 216 13.09 1.24 19.73
CA SER A 216 12.04 1.73 20.63
C SER A 216 12.12 3.24 20.90
N ASP A 217 13.31 3.83 20.77
CA ASP A 217 13.58 5.26 20.94
C ASP A 217 13.27 6.10 19.68
N ILE A 218 13.09 5.48 18.51
CA ILE A 218 12.68 6.18 17.29
C ILE A 218 11.15 6.26 17.27
N LEU A 219 10.62 7.39 17.74
CA LEU A 219 9.18 7.66 17.83
C LEU A 219 8.71 8.68 16.78
N THR A 220 9.49 9.72 16.52
CA THR A 220 9.04 10.88 15.73
C THR A 220 9.89 11.15 14.49
N ASP A 221 11.18 10.77 14.48
CA ASP A 221 12.09 11.01 13.35
C ASP A 221 12.44 9.72 12.58
N GLN A 222 11.40 8.96 12.25
CA GLN A 222 11.51 7.72 11.48
C GLN A 222 12.14 7.97 10.10
N ILE A 223 11.84 9.10 9.45
CA ILE A 223 12.39 9.43 8.14
C ILE A 223 13.90 9.65 8.22
N ALA A 224 14.42 10.40 9.20
CA ALA A 224 15.87 10.56 9.31
C ALA A 224 16.54 9.23 9.63
N TYR A 225 15.93 8.38 10.47
CA TYR A 225 16.42 7.02 10.69
C TYR A 225 16.51 6.25 9.36
N LEU A 226 15.42 6.20 8.57
CA LEU A 226 15.39 5.48 7.29
C LEU A 226 16.37 6.04 6.25
N ARG A 227 16.60 7.36 6.23
CA ARG A 227 17.58 7.98 5.32
C ARG A 227 19.02 7.62 5.68
N ASN A 228 19.31 7.49 6.97
CA ASN A 228 20.64 7.15 7.48
C ASN A 228 20.87 5.63 7.61
N LEU A 229 19.79 4.85 7.55
CA LEU A 229 19.84 3.41 7.61
C LEU A 229 20.60 2.89 6.40
N ARG A 230 21.83 2.44 6.63
CA ARG A 230 22.54 1.59 5.68
C ARG A 230 21.75 0.31 5.58
N THR A 231 21.30 -0.07 4.39
CA THR A 231 20.64 -1.37 4.16
C THR A 231 21.52 -2.49 4.73
N VAL A 232 21.09 -3.08 5.85
CA VAL A 232 21.97 -3.97 6.64
C VAL A 232 21.95 -5.40 6.10
N ARG A 233 20.94 -5.88 5.38
CA ARG A 233 20.84 -7.30 4.96
C ARG A 233 20.30 -7.46 3.53
N ARG A 234 20.64 -8.62 2.92
CA ARG A 234 20.87 -8.92 1.48
C ARG A 234 19.60 -8.94 0.58
N PRO A 235 19.72 -8.89 -0.79
CA PRO A 235 20.91 -9.12 -1.65
C PRO A 235 21.29 -8.13 -2.75
N ASN A 236 22.61 -7.96 -2.91
CA ASN A 236 23.26 -7.96 -4.23
C ASN A 236 23.75 -9.37 -4.64
N ALA A 237 23.49 -10.43 -3.86
CA ALA A 237 23.97 -11.80 -4.10
C ALA A 237 22.86 -12.87 -4.37
N HIS A 238 21.75 -12.90 -3.62
CA HIS A 238 20.59 -13.78 -3.86
C HIS A 238 19.57 -13.15 -4.83
N CYS A 239 18.67 -13.95 -5.41
CA CYS A 239 17.65 -13.47 -6.34
C CYS A 239 16.32 -13.25 -5.59
N PRO A 240 15.87 -12.02 -5.28
CA PRO A 240 14.64 -11.82 -4.50
C PRO A 240 13.39 -12.18 -5.32
N PRO A 241 12.33 -12.73 -4.70
CA PRO A 241 11.08 -13.01 -5.39
C PRO A 241 10.35 -11.71 -5.74
N TYR A 242 9.66 -11.73 -6.88
CA TYR A 242 8.70 -10.70 -7.22
C TYR A 242 7.38 -10.90 -6.47
N LYS A 243 6.85 -9.83 -5.90
CA LYS A 243 5.59 -9.77 -5.16
C LYS A 243 4.78 -8.56 -5.62
N ASP A 244 3.48 -8.58 -5.43
CA ASP A 244 2.62 -7.39 -5.60
C ASP A 244 2.12 -6.84 -4.25
N THR A 245 2.31 -7.63 -3.18
CA THR A 245 1.79 -7.35 -1.84
C THR A 245 2.83 -7.67 -0.78
N GLN A 246 3.04 -6.76 0.18
CA GLN A 246 3.95 -6.96 1.30
C GLN A 246 3.45 -6.27 2.56
N SER A 247 3.42 -7.00 3.67
CA SER A 247 3.11 -6.43 4.98
C SER A 247 4.21 -5.50 5.46
N ILE A 248 3.83 -4.26 5.77
CA ILE A 248 4.64 -3.31 6.54
C ILE A 248 4.49 -3.70 8.01
N PRO A 249 5.55 -4.14 8.70
CA PRO A 249 5.47 -4.52 10.10
C PRO A 249 5.05 -3.33 10.97
N ASN A 250 4.39 -3.63 12.09
CA ASN A 250 4.08 -2.64 13.11
C ASN A 250 5.37 -1.95 13.60
N ARG A 251 5.38 -0.62 13.65
CA ARG A 251 6.56 0.20 13.94
C ARG A 251 7.76 -0.27 13.14
N GLY A 252 7.55 -0.58 11.86
CA GLY A 252 8.58 -1.09 10.99
C GLY A 252 8.56 -0.45 9.62
N TYR A 253 9.41 -0.98 8.76
CA TYR A 253 9.57 -0.53 7.39
C TYR A 253 9.84 -1.70 6.47
N VAL A 254 9.58 -1.46 5.18
CA VAL A 254 9.90 -2.34 4.07
C VAL A 254 10.43 -1.47 2.94
N ARG A 255 11.53 -1.88 2.32
CA ARG A 255 12.01 -1.29 1.06
C ARG A 255 11.65 -2.20 -0.07
N ILE A 256 10.99 -1.64 -1.08
CA ILE A 256 10.65 -2.32 -2.32
C ILE A 256 11.28 -1.61 -3.50
N ARG A 257 11.56 -2.36 -4.56
CA ARG A 257 12.05 -1.81 -5.82
C ARG A 257 11.33 -2.43 -7.01
N PHE A 258 11.03 -1.61 -8.00
CA PHE A 258 10.44 -2.05 -9.27
C PHE A 258 10.88 -1.13 -10.41
N ARG A 259 10.70 -1.59 -11.64
CA ARG A 259 10.86 -0.77 -12.85
C ARG A 259 9.49 -0.24 -13.24
N ALA A 260 9.37 1.06 -13.46
CA ALA A 260 8.12 1.70 -13.87
C ALA A 260 7.87 1.51 -15.39
N ASP A 261 7.77 0.26 -15.85
CA ASP A 261 7.74 -0.12 -17.27
C ASP A 261 6.32 -0.28 -17.86
N ASN A 262 5.28 -0.12 -17.03
CA ASN A 262 3.88 -0.19 -17.43
C ASN A 262 3.18 1.18 -17.25
N PRO A 263 3.16 2.04 -18.29
CA PRO A 263 2.49 3.35 -18.22
C PRO A 263 1.01 3.25 -17.88
N GLY A 264 0.57 4.06 -16.93
CA GLY A 264 -0.80 4.03 -16.44
C GLY A 264 -1.00 4.80 -15.14
N PHE A 265 -2.21 4.71 -14.61
CA PHE A 265 -2.58 5.19 -13.28
C PHE A 265 -2.89 3.97 -12.41
N TRP A 266 -1.99 3.65 -11.49
CA TRP A 266 -2.05 2.42 -10.69
C TRP A 266 -2.39 2.73 -9.25
N LEU A 267 -3.38 2.03 -8.70
CA LEU A 267 -3.72 2.18 -7.30
C LEU A 267 -2.62 1.56 -6.44
N VAL A 268 -2.26 2.29 -5.39
CA VAL A 268 -1.32 1.87 -4.35
C VAL A 268 -2.06 2.01 -3.04
N HIS A 269 -2.26 0.93 -2.30
CA HIS A 269 -3.13 0.98 -1.13
C HIS A 269 -2.82 -0.07 -0.07
N CYS A 270 -3.37 0.14 1.13
CA CYS A 270 -3.48 -0.94 2.09
C CYS A 270 -4.54 -1.95 1.63
N HIS A 271 -4.20 -3.23 1.65
CA HIS A 271 -5.05 -4.33 1.21
C HIS A 271 -6.01 -4.83 2.32
N PHE A 272 -6.05 -4.13 3.44
CA PHE A 272 -7.23 -4.15 4.30
C PHE A 272 -8.28 -3.25 3.68
N GLU A 273 -9.35 -3.84 3.17
CA GLU A 273 -10.39 -3.12 2.43
C GLU A 273 -10.97 -1.95 3.22
N TRP A 274 -11.08 -2.07 4.53
CA TRP A 274 -11.53 -0.98 5.41
C TRP A 274 -10.51 0.16 5.53
N HIS A 275 -9.20 -0.12 5.48
CA HIS A 275 -8.16 0.93 5.39
C HIS A 275 -8.17 1.61 4.01
N LEU A 276 -8.40 0.87 2.92
CA LEU A 276 -8.59 1.52 1.61
C LEU A 276 -9.84 2.41 1.64
N ALA A 277 -10.94 1.89 2.19
CA ALA A 277 -12.21 2.57 2.26
C ALA A 277 -12.22 3.79 3.18
N ASP A 278 -11.28 3.89 4.14
CA ASP A 278 -11.07 5.07 5.00
C ASP A 278 -9.90 5.98 4.55
N GLY A 279 -9.35 5.75 3.35
CA GLY A 279 -8.46 6.69 2.66
C GLY A 279 -6.96 6.32 2.63
N MET A 280 -6.57 5.12 3.06
CA MET A 280 -5.18 4.64 3.00
C MET A 280 -4.77 4.17 1.61
N GLY A 281 -4.56 5.12 0.70
CA GLY A 281 -4.06 4.85 -0.64
C GLY A 281 -3.51 6.07 -1.37
N LEU A 282 -3.09 5.85 -2.60
CA LEU A 282 -2.70 6.86 -3.57
C LEU A 282 -2.73 6.29 -4.99
N VAL A 283 -2.62 7.18 -5.97
CA VAL A 283 -2.41 6.81 -7.37
C VAL A 283 -0.95 7.00 -7.74
N LEU A 284 -0.31 5.95 -8.23
CA LEU A 284 0.97 6.01 -8.90
C LEU A 284 0.74 6.18 -10.41
N GLN A 285 1.04 7.37 -10.93
CA GLN A 285 1.08 7.64 -12.35
C GLN A 285 2.48 7.33 -12.91
N ILE A 286 2.54 6.46 -13.91
CA ILE A 286 3.75 6.12 -14.65
C ILE A 286 3.64 6.64 -16.07
N GLY A 287 4.58 7.50 -16.46
CA GLY A 287 4.57 8.14 -17.77
C GLY A 287 3.46 9.18 -17.94
N GLU A 288 3.39 9.73 -19.14
CA GLU A 288 2.35 10.66 -19.57
C GLU A 288 1.17 9.94 -20.24
N PRO A 289 -0.05 10.54 -20.26
CA PRO A 289 -1.23 9.89 -20.83
C PRO A 289 -1.11 9.46 -22.30
N ASP A 290 -0.26 10.10 -23.09
CA ASP A 290 0.00 9.73 -24.49
C ASP A 290 0.88 8.46 -24.63
N GLU A 291 1.57 8.06 -23.57
CA GLU A 291 2.31 6.80 -23.49
C GLU A 291 1.43 5.60 -23.08
N MET A 292 0.20 5.86 -22.62
CA MET A 292 -0.73 4.84 -22.09
C MET A 292 -1.61 4.25 -23.20
N LEU A 293 -2.09 3.03 -22.98
CA LEU A 293 -3.08 2.43 -23.87
C LEU A 293 -4.39 3.21 -23.82
N LYS A 294 -4.93 3.54 -25.00
CA LYS A 294 -6.23 4.19 -25.10
C LYS A 294 -7.34 3.19 -24.78
N PRO A 295 -8.43 3.64 -24.12
CA PRO A 295 -9.60 2.81 -23.92
C PRO A 295 -10.18 2.34 -25.27
N PRO A 296 -10.83 1.16 -25.32
CA PRO A 296 -11.55 0.71 -26.50
C PRO A 296 -12.55 1.75 -27.01
N ALA A 297 -12.81 1.75 -28.32
CA ALA A 297 -13.87 2.57 -28.88
C ALA A 297 -15.21 2.25 -28.18
N ASN A 298 -15.92 3.29 -27.74
CA ASN A 298 -17.19 3.21 -26.99
C ASN A 298 -17.10 2.65 -25.56
N PHE A 299 -15.92 2.63 -24.94
CA PHE A 299 -15.84 2.31 -23.51
C PHE A 299 -16.68 3.32 -22.68
N PRO A 300 -17.43 2.86 -21.66
CA PRO A 300 -18.27 3.74 -20.84
C PRO A 300 -17.48 4.89 -20.21
N ARG A 301 -18.07 6.07 -20.23
CA ARG A 301 -17.53 7.27 -19.58
C ARG A 301 -18.31 7.57 -18.31
N CYS A 302 -17.61 8.08 -17.31
CA CYS A 302 -18.14 8.51 -16.02
C CYS A 302 -17.79 9.98 -15.78
N GLY A 303 -18.53 10.62 -14.88
CA GLY A 303 -18.20 11.95 -14.37
C GLY A 303 -18.85 12.13 -13.01
N SER A 304 -18.62 13.29 -12.38
CA SER A 304 -19.35 13.64 -11.17
C SER A 304 -20.86 13.57 -11.40
N PHE A 305 -21.57 12.87 -10.52
CA PHE A 305 -23.00 13.05 -10.41
C PHE A 305 -23.27 14.34 -9.65
N GLU A 306 -23.64 15.40 -10.37
CA GLU A 306 -24.18 16.63 -9.77
C GLU A 306 -25.71 16.53 -9.83
N PRO A 307 -26.42 16.18 -8.74
CA PRO A 307 -27.87 16.24 -8.75
C PRO A 307 -28.32 17.69 -9.03
N PRO A 308 -29.42 17.91 -9.77
CA PRO A 308 -29.98 19.24 -9.90
C PRO A 308 -30.27 19.80 -8.51
N VAL A 309 -29.64 20.92 -8.16
CA VAL A 309 -30.08 21.72 -7.02
C VAL A 309 -31.33 22.44 -7.50
N ASP A 310 -32.49 22.03 -7.00
CA ASP A 310 -33.73 22.76 -7.22
C ASP A 310 -33.59 24.10 -6.48
N THR A 311 -33.04 25.10 -7.16
CA THR A 311 -33.11 26.48 -6.70
C THR A 311 -34.55 26.91 -6.94
N GLY A 312 -35.44 26.51 -6.01
CA GLY A 312 -36.82 26.94 -5.99
C GLY A 312 -36.86 28.44 -6.28
N GLY A 313 -37.48 28.79 -7.39
CA GLY A 313 -37.63 30.18 -7.78
C GLY A 313 -38.41 30.90 -6.69
N ASP A 314 -37.71 31.75 -5.93
CA ASP A 314 -38.16 33.07 -5.48
C ASP A 314 -37.15 33.65 -4.47
N ALA A 315 -36.12 34.33 -4.98
CA ALA A 315 -35.56 35.53 -4.36
C ALA A 315 -34.60 36.22 -5.34
N GLN A 316 -35.00 37.40 -5.81
CA GLN A 316 -34.12 38.35 -6.47
C GLN A 316 -32.90 38.67 -5.57
N GLY A 317 -31.70 38.51 -6.14
CA GLY A 317 -30.52 39.30 -5.78
C GLY A 317 -29.84 38.94 -4.46
N THR A 318 -28.74 38.20 -4.54
CA THR A 318 -27.40 38.62 -4.04
C THR A 318 -26.39 37.52 -4.36
N ASN A 319 -25.21 37.93 -4.85
CA ASN A 319 -24.05 37.07 -5.04
C ASN A 319 -23.65 36.44 -3.69
N GLY A 320 -23.81 35.14 -3.56
CA GLY A 320 -23.35 34.37 -2.41
C GLY A 320 -22.86 33.00 -2.86
N THR A 321 -21.55 32.78 -2.80
CA THR A 321 -20.90 31.48 -2.97
C THR A 321 -21.34 30.57 -1.82
N VAL A 322 -22.20 29.59 -2.10
CA VAL A 322 -22.58 28.57 -1.10
C VAL A 322 -21.71 27.34 -1.30
N ALA A 323 -21.04 26.95 -0.21
CA ALA A 323 -20.15 25.81 -0.10
C ALA A 323 -20.84 24.51 -0.54
N ARG A 324 -20.14 23.74 -1.36
CA ARG A 324 -20.58 22.45 -1.89
C ARG A 324 -20.30 21.36 -0.87
N ASN A 325 -21.34 20.90 -0.18
CA ASN A 325 -21.34 19.65 0.55
C ASN A 325 -21.64 18.52 -0.44
N ALA A 326 -20.70 17.59 -0.62
CA ALA A 326 -20.96 16.28 -1.20
C ALA A 326 -21.04 15.27 -0.05
N LEU A 327 -22.03 14.38 -0.17
CA LEU A 327 -22.52 13.36 0.77
C LEU A 327 -21.46 12.70 1.66
#